data_AF-A0A4Z0R3Z9-F1
#
_entry.id   AF-A0A4Z0R3Z9-F1
#
_cell.length_a   1.000
_cell.length_b   1.000
_cell.length_c   1.000
_cell.angle_alpha   90.00
_cell.angle_beta   90.00
_cell.angle_gamma   90.00
#
_symmetry.space_group_name_H-M   'P 1'
#
loop_
_entity.id
_entity.type
_entity.pdbx_description
1 polymer ?
#
loop_
_entity_poly.entity_id
_entity_poly.type
_entity_poly.pdbx_seq_one_letter_code
_entity_poly.pdbx_strand_id
1 'polypeptide(L)'
;MVTELGLLVVLVYVIVTALKKYGLDHKFAHLLSIPLGILSSFGLLQCTSIREYLMIGLFIGIGAVGICDTVSNCVTTLQEIFKRA
;
A
#
# COMPACT_ATOMS: atom_id res chain seq x y z
N MET A 1 -7.88 -3.78 -16.70
CA MET A 1 -6.71 -4.53 -16.16
C MET A 1 -5.59 -3.66 -15.61
N VAL A 2 -4.66 -3.08 -16.41
CA VAL A 2 -3.50 -2.34 -15.84
C VAL A 2 -3.92 -1.09 -15.04
N THR A 3 -4.89 -0.33 -15.56
CA THR A 3 -5.48 0.83 -14.87
C THR A 3 -6.18 0.46 -13.57
N GLU A 4 -6.88 -0.68 -13.54
CA GLU A 4 -7.59 -1.16 -12.35
C GLU A 4 -6.64 -1.67 -11.27
N LEU A 5 -5.54 -2.32 -11.68
CA LEU A 5 -4.46 -2.70 -10.78
C LEU A 5 -3.81 -1.47 -10.16
N GLY A 6 -3.51 -0.44 -10.96
CA GLY A 6 -2.98 0.83 -10.46
C GLY A 6 -3.93 1.51 -9.48
N LEU A 7 -5.23 1.52 -9.79
CA LEU A 7 -6.26 2.09 -8.91
C LEU A 7 -6.34 1.34 -7.57
N LEU A 8 -6.26 0.01 -7.59
CA LEU A 8 -6.25 -0.82 -6.39
C LEU A 8 -5.03 -0.55 -5.50
N VAL A 9 -3.84 -0.44 -6.11
CA VAL A 9 -2.60 -0.11 -5.39
C VAL A 9 -2.74 1.24 -4.69
N VAL A 10 -3.27 2.25 -5.40
CA VAL A 10 -3.52 3.58 -4.83
C VAL A 10 -4.54 3.51 -3.71
N LEU A 11 -5.62 2.73 -3.88
CA LEU A 11 -6.64 2.56 -2.85
C LEU A 11 -6.07 1.93 -1.58
N VAL A 12 -5.33 0.83 -1.70
CA VAL A 12 -4.66 0.15 -0.58
C VAL A 12 -3.66 1.10 0.09
N TYR A 13 -2.87 1.82 -0.70
CA TYR A 13 -1.94 2.84 -0.21
C TYR A 13 -2.63 3.94 0.59
N VAL A 14 -3.77 4.47 0.10
CA VAL A 14 -4.53 5.52 0.79
C VAL A 14 -5.08 5.01 2.11
N ILE A 15 -5.60 3.78 2.16
CA ILE A 15 -6.11 3.17 3.39
C ILE A 15 -4.98 2.98 4.42
N VAL A 16 -3.84 2.44 3.98
CA VAL A 16 -2.66 2.22 4.84
C VAL A 16 -2.11 3.55 5.36
N THR A 17 -2.02 4.55 4.49
CA THR A 17 -1.59 5.91 4.84
C THR A 17 -2.57 6.57 5.82
N ALA A 18 -3.88 6.37 5.63
CA ALA A 18 -4.89 6.86 6.55
C ALA A 18 -4.75 6.20 7.93
N LEU A 19 -4.60 4.87 7.98
CA LEU A 19 -4.37 4.11 9.22
C LEU A 19 -3.13 4.61 9.97
N LYS A 20 -2.03 4.87 9.24
CA LYS A 20 -0.82 5.47 9.80
C LYS A 20 -1.09 6.86 10.39
N LYS A 21 -1.88 7.70 9.70
CA LYS A 21 -2.30 9.02 10.21
C LYS A 21 -3.17 8.94 11.47
N TYR A 22 -3.94 7.86 11.63
CA TYR A 22 -4.77 7.61 12.81
C TYR A 22 -3.98 7.05 14.02
N GLY A 23 -2.65 7.00 13.93
CA GLY A 23 -1.77 6.61 15.03
C GLY A 23 -1.39 5.13 15.04
N LEU A 24 -1.68 4.39 13.96
CA LEU A 24 -1.17 3.04 13.80
C LEU A 24 0.35 3.09 13.60
N ASP A 25 1.08 2.33 14.41
CA ASP A 25 2.55 2.25 14.32
C ASP A 25 2.96 1.79 12.90
N HIS A 26 4.03 2.40 12.39
CA HIS A 26 4.46 2.25 10.99
C HIS A 26 4.69 0.78 10.61
N LYS A 27 5.19 -0.04 11.55
CA LYS A 27 5.37 -1.49 11.34
C LYS A 27 4.04 -2.22 11.14
N PHE A 28 3.02 -1.85 11.92
CA PHE A 28 1.70 -2.46 11.81
C PHE A 28 0.96 -1.99 10.55
N ALA A 29 1.11 -0.72 10.16
CA ALA A 29 0.51 -0.18 8.94
C ALA A 29 1.04 -0.91 7.70
N HIS A 30 2.35 -1.16 7.63
CA HIS A 30 2.94 -1.96 6.56
C HIS A 30 2.54 -3.42 6.59
N LEU A 31 2.51 -4.04 7.77
CA LEU A 31 2.11 -5.44 7.87
C LEU A 31 0.66 -5.64 7.46
N LEU A 32 -0.20 -4.62 7.64
CA LEU A 32 -1.61 -4.64 7.24
C LEU A 32 -1.81 -4.48 5.74
N SER A 33 -0.87 -3.88 5.00
CA SER A 33 -1.04 -3.64 3.55
C SER A 33 -1.03 -4.95 2.76
N ILE A 34 -0.33 -5.98 3.25
CA ILE A 34 -0.26 -7.30 2.63
C ILE A 34 -1.62 -8.03 2.67
N PRO A 35 -2.26 -8.23 3.84
CA PRO A 35 -3.59 -8.82 3.90
C PRO A 35 -4.64 -7.93 3.22
N LEU A 36 -4.53 -6.59 3.28
CA LEU A 36 -5.40 -5.70 2.51
C LEU A 36 -5.25 -5.87 0.99
N GLY A 37 -4.02 -6.03 0.51
CA GLY A 37 -3.73 -6.32 -0.90
C GLY A 37 -4.40 -7.60 -1.36
N ILE A 38 -4.27 -8.67 -0.57
CA ILE A 38 -4.90 -9.97 -0.85
C ILE A 38 -6.43 -9.90 -0.80
N LEU A 39 -7.00 -9.25 0.21
CA LEU A 39 -8.45 -9.04 0.36
C LEU A 39 -9.03 -8.20 -0.79
N SER A 40 -8.32 -7.14 -1.17
CA SER A 40 -8.74 -6.28 -2.28
C SER A 40 -8.73 -7.04 -3.60
N SER A 41 -7.74 -7.90 -3.85
CA SER A 41 -7.75 -8.78 -5.01
C SER A 41 -8.96 -9.72 -4.99
N PHE A 42 -9.25 -10.36 -3.86
CA PHE A 42 -10.39 -11.29 -3.75
C PHE A 42 -11.78 -10.64 -3.93
N GLY A 43 -11.93 -9.38 -3.48
CA GLY A 43 -13.22 -8.67 -3.52
C GLY A 43 -13.46 -7.81 -4.75
N LEU A 44 -12.40 -7.29 -5.38
CA LEU A 44 -12.51 -6.29 -6.45
C LEU A 44 -12.02 -6.78 -7.83
N LEU A 45 -11.17 -7.81 -7.89
CA LEU A 45 -10.79 -8.41 -9.18
C LEU A 45 -11.62 -9.64 -9.45
N GLN A 46 -12.03 -9.84 -10.70
CA GLN A 46 -12.54 -11.12 -11.17
C GLN A 46 -11.40 -11.93 -11.77
N CYS A 47 -10.57 -12.54 -10.91
CA CYS A 47 -9.55 -13.48 -11.35
C CYS A 47 -10.14 -14.88 -11.56
N THR A 48 -9.57 -15.62 -12.51
CA THR A 48 -10.04 -16.95 -12.92
C THR A 48 -9.56 -18.08 -12.01
N SER A 49 -8.56 -17.81 -11.16
CA SER A 49 -7.95 -18.81 -10.28
C SER A 49 -7.45 -18.21 -8.97
N ILE A 50 -7.58 -18.97 -7.88
CA ILE A 50 -7.10 -18.62 -6.52
C ILE A 50 -5.61 -18.25 -6.52
N ARG A 51 -4.80 -18.94 -7.33
CA ARG A 51 -3.37 -18.66 -7.48
C ARG A 51 -3.11 -17.25 -8.04
N GLU A 52 -3.98 -16.80 -8.95
CA GLU A 52 -3.87 -15.49 -9.59
C GLU A 52 -4.27 -14.37 -8.62
N TYR A 53 -5.33 -14.58 -7.83
CA TYR A 53 -5.70 -13.70 -6.72
C TYR A 53 -4.55 -13.53 -5.71
N LEU A 54 -3.89 -14.63 -5.35
CA LEU A 54 -2.81 -14.60 -4.36
C LEU A 54 -1.58 -13.88 -4.89
N MET A 55 -1.18 -14.15 -6.14
CA MET A 55 -0.04 -13.47 -6.77
C MET A 55 -0.30 -11.97 -6.93
N ILE A 56 -1.45 -11.60 -7.49
CA ILE A 56 -1.79 -10.19 -7.74
C ILE A 56 -1.95 -9.45 -6.41
N GLY A 57 -2.66 -10.03 -5.45
CA GLY A 57 -2.88 -9.42 -4.15
C GLY A 57 -1.58 -9.22 -3.36
N LEU A 58 -0.65 -10.19 -3.43
CA LEU A 58 0.69 -10.05 -2.83
C LEU A 58 1.49 -8.94 -3.53
N PHE A 59 1.44 -8.88 -4.87
CA PHE A 59 2.14 -7.86 -5.65
C PHE A 59 1.64 -6.44 -5.32
N ILE A 60 0.31 -6.28 -5.20
CA ILE A 60 -0.33 -5.03 -4.79
C ILE A 60 0.06 -4.68 -3.35
N GLY A 61 0.00 -5.64 -2.44
CA GLY A 61 0.34 -5.46 -1.03
C GLY A 61 1.78 -5.00 -0.82
N ILE A 62 2.75 -5.67 -1.46
CA ILE A 62 4.19 -5.32 -1.43
C ILE A 62 4.44 -3.99 -2.14
N GLY A 63 3.78 -3.74 -3.28
CA GLY A 63 3.87 -2.47 -3.99
C GLY A 63 3.41 -1.30 -3.11
N ALA A 64 2.30 -1.46 -2.41
CA ALA A 64 1.82 -0.47 -1.45
C ALA A 64 2.80 -0.26 -0.29
N VAL A 65 3.46 -1.32 0.22
CA VAL A 65 4.54 -1.19 1.22
C VAL A 65 5.66 -0.29 0.70
N GLY A 66 6.21 -0.62 -0.47
CA GLY A 66 7.33 0.12 -1.05
C GLY A 66 7.01 1.59 -1.28
N ILE A 67 5.80 1.89 -1.75
CA ILE A 67 5.33 3.29 -1.93
C ILE A 67 5.17 3.99 -0.58
N CYS A 68 4.59 3.33 0.43
CA CYS A 68 4.47 3.88 1.78
C CYS A 68 5.83 4.21 2.41
N ASP A 69 6.85 3.37 2.22
CA ASP A 69 8.21 3.65 2.70
C ASP A 69 8.85 4.81 1.96
N THR A 70 8.78 4.77 0.61
CA THR A 70 9.35 5.81 -0.25
C THR A 70 8.78 7.19 0.08
N VAL A 71 7.45 7.28 0.23
CA VAL A 71 6.78 8.54 0.58
C VAL A 71 7.15 8.98 1.99
N SER A 72 7.19 8.07 2.96
CA SER A 72 7.56 8.42 4.34
C SER A 72 8.99 8.95 4.43
N ASN A 73 9.92 8.31 3.71
CA ASN A 73 11.32 8.75 3.66
C ASN A 73 11.46 10.11 2.97
N CYS A 74 10.74 10.32 1.87
CA CYS A 74 10.73 11.58 1.14
C CYS A 74 10.20 12.73 2.01
N VAL A 75 9.08 12.52 2.72
CA VAL A 75 8.51 13.52 3.65
C VAL A 75 9.46 13.84 4.80
N THR A 76 10.10 12.83 5.38
CA THR A 76 11.07 13.02 6.47
C THR A 76 12.28 13.83 6.00
N THR A 77 12.79 13.52 4.81
CA THR A 77 13.92 14.23 4.19
C THR A 77 13.56 15.69 3.90
N LEU A 78 12.35 15.95 3.40
CA LEU A 78 11.85 17.30 3.13
C LEU A 78 11.70 18.12 4.42
N GLN A 79 11.19 17.51 5.50
CA GLN A 79 11.12 18.17 6.80
C GLN A 79 12.52 18.51 7.35
N GLU A 80 13.50 17.63 7.20
CA GLU A 80 14.88 17.91 7.63
C GLU A 80 15.49 19.09 6.88
N ILE A 81 15.31 19.16 5.55
CA ILE A 81 15.80 20.26 4.73
C ILE A 81 15.16 21.58 5.17
N PHE A 82 13.84 21.60 5.36
CA PHE A 82 13.13 22.81 5.77
C PHE A 82 13.47 23.28 7.19
N LYS A 83 13.92 22.36 8.06
CA LYS A 83 14.33 22.68 9.43
C LYS A 83 15.78 23.19 9.52
N ARG A 84 16.59 22.96 8.49
CA ARG A 84 17.99 23.44 8.37
C ARG A 84 18.13 24.72 7.54
N ALA A 85 17.09 25.11 6.80
CA ALA A 85 17.00 26.39 6.08
C ALA A 85 16.47 27.50 6.99
#